data_AF-A0A9D5TL48-F1
#
_entry.id   AF-A0A9D5TL48-F1
#
_cell.length_a   1.000
_cell.length_b   1.000
_cell.length_c   1.000
_cell.angle_alpha   90.00
_cell.angle_beta   90.00
_cell.angle_gamma   90.00
#
_symmetry.space_group_name_H-M   'P 1'
#
loop_
_entity.id
_entity.type
_entity.pdbx_description
1 polymer ?
#
loop_
_entity_poly.entity_id
_entity_poly.type
_entity_poly.pdbx_seq_one_letter_code
_entity_poly.pdbx_strand_id
1 'polypeptide(L)'
;MMKLDYPKATSIDNAIPCGQWGKNNVPIYHLQSATALNQLVGYVKFKNGSNGTVLYRGQGKDYNTLSPSGCRESSIAVSDAIISAASSDDSMVNFFQLSDPEISGWEKYKSVIIKSALQHYGASTYCMDFVDNHWCALWFGLYKFENGTYDKRTDNDGFLYLYMYLADTNGSCIRGMYIGEDTYTVDLRKALPSCFLRPAAQHGWIVRKKERTTCTYDDNVVCVAKIQVSDAAKWLGEGELLSQDNFFPNYDIDQGYRVLLQRQKRSGVLCKNKKEQILPSGTVANYHRYKGVIPANPDAVAVITPIRDICKGKEAITNILDLYRELLHFGWSKETCINSLQSRWSERNPCIGQSGITALLIQNCFGGEIYYFRTSNWNHYFNKISGEIIDLTCHEVDSNCVSRYETASRVGESEQAQKRFYKSNEVAYKQLLKNCKIRIKRKV
;
A
#
# COMPACT_ATOMS: atom_id res chain seq x y z
N MET A 1 -33.98 -6.74 4.85
CA MET A 1 -33.47 -5.64 4.01
C MET A 1 -33.50 -4.31 4.77
N MET A 2 -32.36 -3.62 4.88
CA MET A 2 -32.30 -2.26 5.43
C MET A 2 -33.09 -1.28 4.57
N LYS A 3 -33.87 -0.40 5.22
CA LYS A 3 -34.54 0.71 4.54
C LYS A 3 -33.52 1.81 4.26
N LEU A 4 -33.40 2.20 2.98
CA LEU A 4 -32.52 3.29 2.55
C LEU A 4 -33.35 4.57 2.42
N ASP A 5 -33.00 5.59 3.21
CA ASP A 5 -33.66 6.89 3.14
C ASP A 5 -32.74 7.92 2.47
N TYR A 6 -33.07 8.26 1.22
CA TYR A 6 -32.33 9.23 0.41
C TYR A 6 -32.65 10.68 0.82
N PRO A 7 -31.67 11.60 0.74
CA PRO A 7 -31.93 13.02 0.93
C PRO A 7 -32.78 13.63 -0.18
N LYS A 8 -33.68 14.54 0.21
CA LYS A 8 -34.58 15.24 -0.73
C LYS A 8 -33.90 16.52 -1.22
N ALA A 9 -34.10 16.84 -2.49
CA ALA A 9 -33.44 17.96 -3.20
C ALA A 9 -33.67 19.36 -2.58
N THR A 10 -34.76 19.56 -1.84
CA THR A 10 -35.21 20.88 -1.35
C THR A 10 -34.85 21.18 0.10
N SER A 11 -34.10 20.31 0.80
CA SER A 11 -33.91 20.39 2.26
C SER A 11 -32.51 20.78 2.73
N ILE A 12 -31.60 21.16 1.82
CA ILE A 12 -30.18 21.36 2.15
C ILE A 12 -29.69 22.65 1.49
N ASP A 13 -29.52 23.69 2.30
CA ASP A 13 -29.05 24.98 1.82
C ASP A 13 -27.63 24.85 1.24
N ASN A 14 -27.41 25.45 0.06
CA ASN A 14 -26.12 25.48 -0.64
C ASN A 14 -25.55 24.11 -1.08
N ALA A 15 -26.37 23.06 -1.10
CA ALA A 15 -26.05 21.79 -1.76
C ALA A 15 -26.88 21.67 -3.05
N ILE A 16 -26.23 21.76 -4.20
CA ILE A 16 -26.92 21.81 -5.50
C ILE A 16 -27.14 20.38 -6.01
N PRO A 17 -28.39 19.88 -6.13
CA PRO A 17 -28.65 18.59 -6.76
C PRO A 17 -28.16 18.64 -8.21
N CYS A 18 -27.30 17.69 -8.60
CA CYS A 18 -26.61 17.74 -9.89
C CYS A 18 -26.65 16.41 -10.67
N GLY A 19 -27.38 15.42 -10.16
CA GLY A 19 -27.57 14.15 -10.88
C GLY A 19 -27.92 13.00 -9.96
N GLN A 20 -27.83 11.80 -10.53
CA GLN A 20 -28.05 10.53 -9.85
C GLN A 20 -26.90 9.57 -10.18
N TRP A 21 -26.58 8.69 -9.23
CA TRP A 21 -25.49 7.74 -9.30
C TRP A 21 -26.00 6.30 -9.16
N GLY A 22 -25.40 5.40 -9.93
CA GLY A 22 -25.67 3.96 -9.86
C GLY A 22 -27.09 3.57 -10.29
N LYS A 23 -27.41 2.27 -10.15
CA LYS A 23 -28.70 1.71 -10.57
C LYS A 23 -29.87 2.13 -9.68
N ASN A 24 -29.60 2.56 -8.45
CA ASN A 24 -30.61 2.93 -7.46
C ASN A 24 -30.94 4.43 -7.46
N ASN A 25 -30.50 5.17 -8.49
CA ASN A 25 -30.77 6.60 -8.65
C ASN A 25 -30.34 7.44 -7.43
N VAL A 26 -29.18 7.09 -6.85
CA VAL A 26 -28.65 7.72 -5.62
C VAL A 26 -28.37 9.20 -5.89
N PRO A 27 -28.88 10.15 -5.09
CA PRO A 27 -28.75 11.57 -5.42
C PRO A 27 -27.30 12.06 -5.29
N ILE A 28 -26.87 12.88 -6.25
CA ILE A 28 -25.57 13.56 -6.25
C ILE A 28 -25.77 15.04 -5.95
N TYR A 29 -25.05 15.56 -4.96
CA TYR A 29 -25.03 16.97 -4.60
C TYR A 29 -23.67 17.58 -4.88
N HIS A 30 -23.64 18.66 -5.66
CA HIS A 30 -22.46 19.51 -5.80
C HIS A 30 -22.41 20.46 -4.60
N LEU A 31 -21.31 20.40 -3.84
CA LEU A 31 -21.10 21.21 -2.66
C LEU A 31 -20.07 22.30 -2.93
N GLN A 32 -20.43 23.54 -2.59
CA GLN A 32 -19.59 24.73 -2.81
C GLN A 32 -19.09 25.36 -1.50
N SER A 33 -19.39 24.76 -0.35
CA SER A 33 -18.88 25.22 0.96
C SER A 33 -18.77 24.09 1.98
N ALA A 34 -17.88 24.26 2.96
CA ALA A 34 -17.77 23.36 4.10
C ALA A 34 -19.06 23.31 4.95
N THR A 35 -19.81 24.42 5.02
CA THR A 35 -21.12 24.46 5.68
C THR A 35 -22.12 23.54 5.00
N ALA A 36 -22.20 23.57 3.67
CA ALA A 36 -23.07 22.68 2.89
C ALA A 36 -22.67 21.20 3.08
N LEU A 37 -21.37 20.91 3.16
CA LEU A 37 -20.87 19.57 3.49
C LEU A 37 -21.37 19.10 4.86
N ASN A 38 -21.20 19.93 5.89
CA ASN A 38 -21.63 19.59 7.25
C ASN A 38 -23.15 19.37 7.33
N GLN A 39 -23.93 20.21 6.66
CA GLN A 39 -25.39 20.09 6.63
C GLN A 39 -25.84 18.83 5.90
N LEU A 40 -25.28 18.52 4.72
CA LEU A 40 -25.60 17.29 3.98
C LEU A 40 -25.24 16.04 4.79
N VAL A 41 -24.03 16.01 5.35
CA VAL A 41 -23.56 14.89 6.20
C VAL A 41 -24.48 14.70 7.40
N GLY A 42 -24.80 15.77 8.13
CA GLY A 42 -25.68 15.73 9.30
C GLY A 42 -27.08 15.25 8.92
N TYR A 43 -27.63 15.75 7.82
CA TYR A 43 -28.95 15.37 7.33
C TYR A 43 -29.02 13.88 6.95
N VAL A 44 -28.04 13.37 6.19
CA VAL A 44 -28.00 11.96 5.77
C VAL A 44 -27.87 11.03 6.97
N LYS A 45 -27.01 11.40 7.94
CA LYS A 45 -26.87 10.69 9.23
C LYS A 45 -28.17 10.69 10.03
N PHE A 46 -28.81 11.84 10.18
CA PHE A 46 -30.08 11.95 10.91
C PHE A 46 -31.17 11.07 10.30
N LYS A 47 -31.32 11.12 8.97
CA LYS A 47 -32.31 10.32 8.22
C LYS A 47 -32.14 8.82 8.39
N ASN A 48 -30.90 8.34 8.44
CA ASN A 48 -30.60 6.92 8.48
C ASN A 48 -30.17 6.44 9.88
N GLY A 49 -30.30 7.29 10.91
CA GLY A 49 -29.76 7.02 12.25
C GLY A 49 -30.35 5.80 12.96
N SER A 50 -31.56 5.38 12.59
CA SER A 50 -32.19 4.15 13.11
C SER A 50 -31.89 2.91 12.25
N ASN A 51 -31.31 3.09 11.05
CA ASN A 51 -31.14 2.02 10.06
C ASN A 51 -29.71 1.44 10.05
N GLY A 52 -28.73 2.17 10.59
CA GLY A 52 -27.35 1.75 10.67
C GLY A 52 -26.37 2.92 10.79
N THR A 53 -25.10 2.66 10.50
CA THR A 53 -24.05 3.68 10.56
C THR A 53 -23.70 4.19 9.17
N VAL A 54 -23.79 5.50 8.95
CA VAL A 54 -23.33 6.13 7.71
C VAL A 54 -21.81 6.27 7.74
N LEU A 55 -21.15 5.52 6.87
CA LEU A 55 -19.71 5.54 6.62
C LEU A 55 -19.40 6.28 5.31
N TYR A 56 -18.13 6.61 5.13
CA TYR A 56 -17.65 7.42 4.01
C TYR A 56 -16.58 6.71 3.21
N ARG A 57 -16.57 6.98 1.90
CA ARG A 57 -15.45 6.64 1.04
C ARG A 57 -15.18 7.78 0.07
N GLY A 58 -13.98 8.35 0.14
CA GLY A 58 -13.52 9.34 -0.83
C GLY A 58 -12.89 8.70 -2.04
N GLN A 59 -13.13 9.27 -3.22
CA GLN A 59 -12.52 8.84 -4.48
C GLN A 59 -12.18 10.04 -5.35
N GLY A 60 -11.02 9.98 -6.00
CA GLY A 60 -10.58 11.03 -6.92
C GLY A 60 -11.33 11.08 -8.25
N LYS A 61 -12.12 10.05 -8.57
CA LYS A 61 -13.00 10.01 -9.75
C LYS A 61 -14.21 9.13 -9.48
N ASP A 62 -15.25 9.31 -10.27
CA ASP A 62 -16.41 8.42 -10.25
C ASP A 62 -16.15 7.21 -11.16
N TYR A 63 -16.17 6.02 -10.56
CA TYR A 63 -15.98 4.75 -11.28
C TYR A 63 -17.30 4.08 -11.63
N ASN A 64 -18.44 4.73 -11.40
CA ASN A 64 -19.81 4.21 -11.56
C ASN A 64 -20.17 3.03 -10.63
N THR A 65 -19.22 2.52 -9.84
CA THR A 65 -19.43 1.43 -8.88
C THR A 65 -18.42 1.47 -7.74
N LEU A 66 -18.84 1.01 -6.56
CA LEU A 66 -18.05 0.69 -5.39
C LEU A 66 -17.64 -0.79 -5.43
N SER A 67 -16.65 -1.08 -6.27
CA SER A 67 -16.09 -2.44 -6.40
C SER A 67 -14.87 -2.65 -5.49
N PRO A 68 -14.85 -3.75 -4.69
CA PRO A 68 -13.72 -4.08 -3.84
C PRO A 68 -12.51 -4.46 -4.70
N SER A 69 -11.32 -4.36 -4.10
CA SER A 69 -10.06 -4.59 -4.80
C SER A 69 -9.97 -5.95 -5.49
N GLY A 70 -10.47 -7.02 -4.84
CA GLY A 70 -10.50 -8.38 -5.39
C GLY A 70 -11.44 -8.61 -6.58
N CYS A 71 -12.34 -7.67 -6.89
CA CYS A 71 -13.24 -7.75 -8.06
C CYS A 71 -12.70 -7.01 -9.30
N ARG A 72 -11.50 -6.42 -9.23
CA ARG A 72 -10.93 -5.64 -10.35
C ARG A 72 -10.15 -6.55 -11.28
N GLU A 73 -10.23 -6.31 -12.60
CA GLU A 73 -9.70 -7.20 -13.65
C GLU A 73 -8.22 -7.61 -13.49
N SER A 74 -7.40 -6.77 -12.84
CA SER A 74 -5.97 -7.00 -12.63
C SER A 74 -5.61 -7.61 -11.27
N SER A 75 -6.58 -7.88 -10.41
CA SER A 75 -6.35 -8.21 -9.01
C SER A 75 -6.65 -9.68 -8.70
N ILE A 76 -5.77 -10.31 -7.91
CA ILE A 76 -5.98 -11.65 -7.37
C ILE A 76 -6.31 -11.49 -5.89
N ALA A 77 -7.55 -11.85 -5.51
CA ALA A 77 -7.97 -11.79 -4.11
C ALA A 77 -7.16 -12.76 -3.24
N VAL A 78 -6.86 -12.37 -2.00
CA VAL A 78 -6.22 -13.25 -1.01
C VAL A 78 -7.05 -14.51 -0.83
N SER A 79 -6.42 -15.67 -1.05
CA SER A 79 -7.09 -16.96 -0.99
C SER A 79 -7.50 -17.33 0.43
N ASP A 80 -8.55 -18.15 0.55
CA ASP A 80 -8.96 -18.68 1.86
C ASP A 80 -7.85 -19.51 2.52
N ALA A 81 -6.98 -20.16 1.74
CA ALA A 81 -5.84 -20.90 2.26
C ALA A 81 -4.86 -20.01 3.04
N ILE A 82 -4.57 -18.80 2.55
CA ILE A 82 -3.70 -17.84 3.24
C ILE A 82 -4.34 -17.38 4.55
N ILE A 83 -5.65 -17.17 4.54
CA ILE A 83 -6.40 -16.73 5.71
C ILE A 83 -6.48 -17.85 6.75
N SER A 84 -6.70 -19.09 6.34
CA SER A 84 -6.64 -20.25 7.23
C SER A 84 -5.26 -20.40 7.83
N ALA A 85 -4.19 -20.31 7.02
CA ALA A 85 -2.82 -20.38 7.53
C ALA A 85 -2.51 -19.28 8.56
N ALA A 86 -2.98 -18.05 8.33
CA ALA A 86 -2.84 -16.96 9.30
C ALA A 86 -3.70 -17.17 10.56
N SER A 87 -4.89 -17.78 10.42
CA SER A 87 -5.81 -18.07 11.53
C SER A 87 -5.35 -19.26 12.39
N SER A 88 -4.44 -20.08 11.87
CA SER A 88 -3.83 -21.22 12.55
C SER A 88 -2.40 -20.95 13.05
N ASP A 89 -1.82 -19.79 12.75
CA ASP A 89 -0.51 -19.39 13.28
C ASP A 89 -0.67 -18.73 14.64
N ASP A 90 -0.28 -19.43 15.71
CA ASP A 90 -0.40 -18.95 17.10
C ASP A 90 0.21 -17.56 17.31
N SER A 91 1.33 -17.26 16.63
CA SER A 91 1.94 -15.94 16.75
C SER A 91 1.08 -14.84 16.16
N MET A 92 0.41 -15.07 15.04
CA MET A 92 -0.52 -14.12 14.41
C MET A 92 -1.78 -14.01 15.25
N VAL A 93 -2.38 -15.13 15.65
CA VAL A 93 -3.60 -15.17 16.49
C VAL A 93 -3.36 -14.40 17.80
N ASN A 94 -2.25 -14.66 18.50
CA ASN A 94 -1.92 -13.96 19.72
C ASN A 94 -1.61 -12.47 19.48
N PHE A 95 -0.91 -12.13 18.40
CA PHE A 95 -0.62 -10.73 18.08
C PHE A 95 -1.88 -9.92 17.79
N PHE A 96 -2.86 -10.51 17.11
CA PHE A 96 -4.17 -9.92 16.87
C PHE A 96 -5.11 -9.99 18.09
N GLN A 97 -4.67 -10.58 19.21
CA GLN A 97 -5.49 -10.85 20.40
C GLN A 97 -6.76 -11.67 20.13
N LEU A 98 -6.68 -12.61 19.19
CA LEU A 98 -7.80 -13.46 18.78
C LEU A 98 -8.01 -14.69 19.69
N SER A 99 -7.13 -14.89 20.67
CA SER A 99 -7.23 -15.93 21.71
C SER A 99 -8.06 -15.49 22.92
N ASP A 100 -8.61 -14.28 22.89
CA ASP A 100 -9.41 -13.72 23.99
C ASP A 100 -10.66 -14.58 24.26
N PRO A 101 -10.99 -14.90 25.53
CA PRO A 101 -12.11 -15.77 25.87
C PRO A 101 -13.47 -15.37 25.26
N GLU A 102 -13.73 -14.08 25.01
CA GLU A 102 -14.99 -13.61 24.43
C GLU A 102 -15.20 -14.09 22.98
N ILE A 103 -14.10 -14.30 22.25
CA ILE A 103 -14.09 -14.63 20.81
C ILE A 103 -13.34 -15.93 20.48
N SER A 104 -12.73 -16.57 21.49
CA SER A 104 -11.94 -17.78 21.32
C SER A 104 -12.78 -18.91 20.72
N GLY A 105 -12.20 -19.64 19.77
CA GLY A 105 -12.88 -20.70 19.01
C GLY A 105 -13.82 -20.20 17.90
N TRP A 106 -14.06 -18.89 17.77
CA TRP A 106 -14.94 -18.38 16.71
C TRP A 106 -14.20 -18.16 15.39
N GLU A 107 -14.08 -19.22 14.60
CA GLU A 107 -13.33 -19.23 13.33
C GLU A 107 -13.78 -18.16 12.33
N LYS A 108 -15.09 -17.87 12.30
CA LYS A 108 -15.64 -16.86 11.40
C LYS A 108 -15.15 -15.46 11.77
N TYR A 109 -15.13 -15.12 13.06
CA TYR A 109 -14.62 -13.84 13.55
C TYR A 109 -13.15 -13.69 13.19
N LYS A 110 -12.31 -14.68 13.52
CA LYS A 110 -10.87 -14.68 13.19
C LYS A 110 -10.64 -14.43 11.70
N SER A 111 -11.33 -15.18 10.85
CA SER A 111 -11.24 -15.04 9.38
C SER A 111 -11.63 -13.65 8.89
N VAL A 112 -12.70 -13.06 9.45
CA VAL A 112 -13.16 -11.72 9.06
C VAL A 112 -12.19 -10.65 9.51
N ILE A 113 -11.68 -10.70 10.76
CA ILE A 113 -10.74 -9.69 11.28
C ILE A 113 -9.40 -9.74 10.54
N ILE A 114 -8.83 -10.93 10.30
CA ILE A 114 -7.58 -11.06 9.55
C ILE A 114 -7.75 -10.52 8.11
N LYS A 115 -8.84 -10.86 7.42
CA LYS A 115 -9.13 -10.32 6.08
C LYS A 115 -9.28 -8.80 6.11
N SER A 116 -9.96 -8.27 7.13
CA SER A 116 -10.21 -6.83 7.30
C SER A 116 -8.90 -6.07 7.51
N ALA A 117 -8.00 -6.59 8.35
CA ALA A 117 -6.67 -6.01 8.52
C ALA A 117 -5.86 -6.07 7.21
N LEU A 118 -5.81 -7.24 6.54
CA LEU A 118 -5.07 -7.37 5.29
C LEU A 118 -5.58 -6.39 4.22
N GLN A 119 -6.90 -6.27 4.04
CA GLN A 119 -7.51 -5.28 3.14
C GLN A 119 -7.04 -3.87 3.50
N HIS A 120 -7.13 -3.50 4.78
CA HIS A 120 -6.75 -2.18 5.24
C HIS A 120 -5.28 -1.87 4.94
N TYR A 121 -4.38 -2.86 5.04
CA TYR A 121 -2.96 -2.74 4.69
C TYR A 121 -2.62 -3.02 3.21
N GLY A 122 -3.62 -2.96 2.31
CA GLY A 122 -3.43 -2.93 0.86
C GLY A 122 -3.58 -4.28 0.16
N ALA A 123 -4.00 -5.33 0.86
CA ALA A 123 -4.28 -6.60 0.21
C ALA A 123 -5.53 -6.56 -0.64
N SER A 124 -5.49 -7.27 -1.77
CA SER A 124 -6.66 -7.44 -2.62
C SER A 124 -7.63 -8.43 -1.96
N THR A 125 -8.82 -7.98 -1.56
CA THR A 125 -9.87 -8.83 -0.98
C THR A 125 -11.25 -8.42 -1.48
N TYR A 126 -12.30 -9.16 -1.08
CA TYR A 126 -13.70 -8.78 -1.34
C TYR A 126 -14.27 -7.82 -0.28
N CYS A 127 -13.45 -7.38 0.67
CA CYS A 127 -13.81 -6.36 1.63
C CYS A 127 -13.71 -4.96 1.00
N MET A 128 -14.43 -4.00 1.57
CA MET A 128 -14.39 -2.60 1.15
C MET A 128 -13.99 -1.71 2.33
N ASP A 129 -12.98 -0.87 2.10
CA ASP A 129 -12.53 0.14 3.06
C ASP A 129 -13.48 1.33 3.10
N PHE A 130 -13.84 1.74 4.31
CA PHE A 130 -14.58 2.95 4.61
C PHE A 130 -13.94 3.68 5.80
N VAL A 131 -14.37 4.90 6.05
CA VAL A 131 -14.01 5.67 7.24
C VAL A 131 -15.27 6.28 7.86
N ASP A 132 -15.29 6.55 9.16
CA ASP A 132 -16.43 7.24 9.81
C ASP A 132 -16.26 8.77 9.93
N ASN A 133 -15.10 9.28 9.53
CA ASN A 133 -14.78 10.69 9.51
C ASN A 133 -14.74 11.21 8.06
N HIS A 134 -15.59 12.18 7.76
CA HIS A 134 -15.71 12.75 6.41
C HIS A 134 -14.46 13.55 6.00
N TRP A 135 -13.65 14.07 6.93
CA TRP A 135 -12.37 14.71 6.62
C TRP A 135 -11.34 13.68 6.12
N CYS A 136 -11.29 12.50 6.75
CA CYS A 136 -10.45 11.39 6.29
C CYS A 136 -10.86 10.96 4.88
N ALA A 137 -12.16 10.90 4.61
CA ALA A 137 -12.66 10.57 3.29
C ALA A 137 -12.32 11.64 2.24
N LEU A 138 -12.43 12.93 2.56
CA LEU A 138 -11.98 14.01 1.67
C LEU A 138 -10.48 13.86 1.32
N TRP A 139 -9.65 13.50 2.30
CA TRP A 139 -8.24 13.24 2.08
C TRP A 139 -8.04 12.14 1.02
N PHE A 140 -8.76 11.02 1.11
CA PHE A 140 -8.69 9.95 0.10
C PHE A 140 -9.24 10.34 -1.29
N GLY A 141 -10.08 11.37 -1.38
CA GLY A 141 -10.49 11.96 -2.66
C GLY A 141 -9.45 12.92 -3.26
N LEU A 142 -8.65 13.55 -2.38
CA LEU A 142 -7.68 14.58 -2.71
C LEU A 142 -6.29 14.01 -3.01
N TYR A 143 -5.93 12.87 -2.43
CA TYR A 143 -4.64 12.22 -2.65
C TYR A 143 -4.78 10.97 -3.51
N LYS A 144 -3.94 10.84 -4.54
CA LYS A 144 -3.90 9.68 -5.45
C LYS A 144 -2.69 8.81 -5.13
N PHE A 145 -2.88 7.50 -5.13
CA PHE A 145 -1.78 6.57 -4.98
C PHE A 145 -1.10 6.33 -6.33
N GLU A 146 0.07 6.93 -6.53
CA GLU A 146 0.88 6.84 -7.75
C GLU A 146 2.34 6.55 -7.37
N ASN A 147 3.05 5.74 -8.17
CA ASN A 147 4.47 5.40 -7.95
C ASN A 147 4.84 4.87 -6.55
N GLY A 148 3.87 4.35 -5.79
CA GLY A 148 4.09 3.82 -4.45
C GLY A 148 3.94 4.84 -3.31
N THR A 149 3.55 6.08 -3.61
CA THR A 149 3.25 7.13 -2.63
C THR A 149 1.88 7.76 -2.88
N TYR A 150 1.37 8.56 -1.94
CA TYR A 150 0.15 9.34 -2.11
C TYR A 150 0.47 10.78 -2.49
N ASP A 151 0.21 11.14 -3.74
CA ASP A 151 0.43 12.48 -4.23
C ASP A 151 -0.85 13.32 -4.15
N LYS A 152 -0.72 14.54 -3.61
CA LYS A 152 -1.82 15.50 -3.57
C LYS A 152 -2.17 15.91 -5.01
N ARG A 153 -3.46 15.87 -5.34
CA ARG A 153 -3.96 16.30 -6.65
C ARG A 153 -3.67 17.77 -6.91
N THR A 154 -3.27 18.06 -8.16
CA THR A 154 -2.99 19.42 -8.66
C THR A 154 -4.03 19.90 -9.67
N ASP A 155 -4.97 19.04 -10.07
CA ASP A 155 -6.07 19.36 -10.98
C ASP A 155 -7.18 20.14 -10.27
N ASN A 156 -6.94 21.43 -9.98
CA ASN A 156 -7.82 22.30 -9.18
C ASN A 156 -9.27 22.39 -9.70
N ASP A 157 -9.47 22.32 -11.01
CA ASP A 157 -10.80 22.34 -11.66
C ASP A 157 -11.46 20.96 -11.73
N GLY A 158 -10.72 19.92 -11.35
CA GLY A 158 -11.21 18.57 -11.22
C GLY A 158 -12.19 18.42 -10.05
N PHE A 159 -12.92 17.31 -10.06
CA PHE A 159 -13.82 16.95 -8.97
C PHE A 159 -13.33 15.71 -8.24
N LEU A 160 -13.70 15.61 -6.97
CA LEU A 160 -13.65 14.40 -6.15
C LEU A 160 -15.05 14.04 -5.67
N TYR A 161 -15.20 12.80 -5.23
CA TYR A 161 -16.49 12.22 -4.87
C TYR A 161 -16.40 11.60 -3.48
N LEU A 162 -17.35 11.96 -2.62
CA LEU A 162 -17.53 11.40 -1.29
C LEU A 162 -18.81 10.56 -1.28
N TYR A 163 -18.65 9.25 -1.23
CA TYR A 163 -19.75 8.29 -1.16
C TYR A 163 -20.16 8.09 0.30
N MET A 164 -21.45 8.27 0.60
CA MET A 164 -22.04 7.98 1.91
C MET A 164 -22.72 6.61 1.84
N TYR A 165 -22.20 5.66 2.60
CA TYR A 165 -22.61 4.26 2.60
C TYR A 165 -23.29 3.91 3.92
N LEU A 166 -24.50 3.36 3.87
CA LEU A 166 -25.20 2.87 5.06
C LEU A 166 -24.74 1.45 5.40
N ALA A 167 -23.90 1.34 6.43
CA ALA A 167 -23.44 0.06 6.94
C ALA A 167 -24.42 -0.53 7.95
N ASP A 168 -24.66 -1.83 7.82
CA ASP A 168 -25.49 -2.57 8.78
C ASP A 168 -24.72 -2.71 10.10
N THR A 169 -25.18 -1.95 11.10
CA THR A 169 -24.64 -1.96 12.46
C THR A 169 -25.75 -2.17 13.50
N ASN A 170 -26.95 -2.58 13.07
CA ASN A 170 -28.09 -2.79 13.95
C ASN A 170 -28.12 -4.21 14.54
N GLY A 171 -27.40 -5.15 13.92
CA GLY A 171 -27.23 -6.50 14.44
C GLY A 171 -26.29 -6.58 15.64
N SER A 172 -26.11 -7.79 16.17
CA SER A 172 -25.20 -8.06 17.29
C SER A 172 -23.78 -7.57 17.00
N CYS A 173 -23.18 -6.90 17.97
CA CYS A 173 -21.80 -6.42 17.90
C CYS A 173 -20.94 -7.17 18.92
N ILE A 174 -19.85 -7.78 18.45
CA ILE A 174 -18.85 -8.43 19.31
C ILE A 174 -17.50 -7.84 18.94
N ARG A 175 -16.82 -7.22 19.90
CA ARG A 175 -15.50 -6.58 19.74
C ARG A 175 -15.32 -5.78 18.44
N GLY A 176 -16.32 -4.99 18.06
CA GLY A 176 -16.28 -4.14 16.86
C GLY A 176 -16.73 -4.79 15.57
N MET A 177 -17.01 -6.10 15.54
CA MET A 177 -17.66 -6.76 14.41
C MET A 177 -19.18 -6.79 14.61
N TYR A 178 -19.89 -6.03 13.79
CA TYR A 178 -21.34 -6.04 13.67
C TYR A 178 -21.77 -7.11 12.67
N ILE A 179 -22.71 -7.97 13.10
CA ILE A 179 -23.25 -9.06 12.30
C ILE A 179 -24.58 -8.60 11.71
N GLY A 180 -24.53 -8.01 10.52
CA GLY A 180 -25.72 -7.61 9.77
C GLY A 180 -26.44 -8.79 9.13
N GLU A 181 -27.51 -8.50 8.39
CA GLU A 181 -28.28 -9.50 7.63
C GLU A 181 -27.40 -10.13 6.53
N ASP A 182 -26.83 -9.28 5.66
CA ASP A 182 -26.04 -9.70 4.49
C ASP A 182 -24.55 -9.37 4.60
N THR A 183 -24.14 -8.62 5.63
CA THR A 183 -22.77 -8.11 5.75
C THR A 183 -22.17 -8.35 7.14
N TYR A 184 -20.85 -8.36 7.19
CA TYR A 184 -20.07 -8.10 8.39
C TYR A 184 -19.51 -6.69 8.27
N THR A 185 -19.80 -5.84 9.25
CA THR A 185 -19.24 -4.49 9.35
C THR A 185 -18.27 -4.48 10.52
N VAL A 186 -17.04 -4.02 10.31
CA VAL A 186 -15.97 -4.07 11.31
C VAL A 186 -15.44 -2.66 11.57
N ASP A 187 -15.60 -2.17 12.81
CA ASP A 187 -14.83 -1.04 13.33
C ASP A 187 -13.43 -1.54 13.70
N LEU A 188 -12.44 -1.24 12.87
CA LEU A 188 -11.10 -1.77 13.04
C LEU A 188 -10.44 -1.29 14.35
N ARG A 189 -10.86 -0.15 14.89
CA ARG A 189 -10.30 0.41 16.13
C ARG A 189 -10.77 -0.34 17.38
N LYS A 190 -11.91 -1.03 17.27
CA LYS A 190 -12.45 -1.90 18.32
C LYS A 190 -11.98 -3.36 18.13
N ALA A 191 -11.77 -3.77 16.88
CA ALA A 191 -11.46 -5.15 16.53
C ALA A 191 -9.95 -5.47 16.49
N LEU A 192 -9.09 -4.47 16.28
CA LEU A 192 -7.64 -4.63 16.24
C LEU A 192 -6.97 -4.01 17.47
N PRO A 193 -5.86 -4.60 17.96
CA PRO A 193 -5.03 -3.99 19.00
C PRO A 193 -4.49 -2.62 18.61
N SER A 194 -4.23 -1.75 19.60
CA SER A 194 -3.72 -0.39 19.39
C SER A 194 -2.33 -0.31 18.74
N CYS A 195 -1.62 -1.43 18.61
CA CYS A 195 -0.36 -1.50 17.87
C CYS A 195 -0.52 -1.49 16.34
N PHE A 196 -1.76 -1.61 15.84
CA PHE A 196 -2.16 -1.25 14.48
C PHE A 196 -2.57 0.22 14.45
N LEU A 197 -1.64 1.11 14.13
CA LEU A 197 -1.86 2.56 14.22
C LEU A 197 -2.73 3.08 13.08
N ARG A 198 -2.55 2.55 11.87
CA ARG A 198 -3.25 3.00 10.67
C ARG A 198 -4.80 2.99 10.78
N PRO A 199 -5.45 1.93 11.30
CA PRO A 199 -6.88 1.94 11.56
C PRO A 199 -7.37 3.11 12.42
N ALA A 200 -6.61 3.49 13.44
CA ALA A 200 -6.97 4.61 14.31
C ALA A 200 -6.79 5.95 13.60
N ALA A 201 -5.65 6.16 12.94
CA ALA A 201 -5.36 7.40 12.21
C ALA A 201 -6.37 7.68 11.10
N GLN A 202 -6.81 6.63 10.39
CA GLN A 202 -7.75 6.75 9.27
C GLN A 202 -9.22 6.68 9.68
N HIS A 203 -9.54 6.45 10.95
CA HIS A 203 -10.89 6.14 11.39
C HIS A 203 -11.50 4.96 10.61
N GLY A 204 -10.70 3.90 10.45
CA GLY A 204 -10.92 2.83 9.47
C GLY A 204 -12.05 1.87 9.85
N TRP A 205 -12.90 1.60 8.87
CA TRP A 205 -13.95 0.58 8.90
C TRP A 205 -13.82 -0.35 7.70
N ILE A 206 -14.24 -1.59 7.87
CA ILE A 206 -14.34 -2.57 6.79
C ILE A 206 -15.78 -3.06 6.69
N VAL A 207 -16.31 -3.12 5.48
CA VAL A 207 -17.57 -3.85 5.20
C VAL A 207 -17.28 -5.02 4.28
N ARG A 208 -17.87 -6.17 4.60
CA ARG A 208 -17.72 -7.40 3.83
C ARG A 208 -19.08 -8.08 3.67
N LYS A 209 -19.54 -8.31 2.44
CA LYS A 209 -20.71 -9.19 2.18
C LYS A 209 -20.45 -10.62 2.65
N LYS A 210 -21.47 -11.29 3.19
CA LYS A 210 -21.41 -12.67 3.69
C LYS A 210 -21.18 -13.66 2.54
N GLU A 211 -21.81 -13.39 1.40
CA GLU A 211 -21.60 -14.12 0.16
C GLU A 211 -20.14 -13.97 -0.34
N ARG A 212 -19.62 -15.02 -0.96
CA ARG A 212 -18.22 -15.11 -1.40
C ARG A 212 -18.04 -14.78 -2.89
N THR A 213 -19.07 -14.27 -3.56
CA THR A 213 -19.09 -13.94 -4.98
C THR A 213 -18.48 -12.56 -5.25
N THR A 214 -18.10 -12.32 -6.51
CA THR A 214 -17.80 -10.98 -6.99
C THR A 214 -19.01 -10.09 -6.76
N CYS A 215 -18.85 -9.08 -5.91
CA CYS A 215 -19.94 -8.19 -5.52
C CYS A 215 -19.51 -6.72 -5.62
N THR A 216 -20.50 -5.84 -5.73
CA THR A 216 -20.35 -4.40 -5.56
C THR A 216 -21.02 -3.97 -4.24
N TYR A 217 -20.68 -2.78 -3.78
CA TYR A 217 -21.25 -2.16 -2.58
C TYR A 217 -22.16 -0.98 -2.92
N ASP A 218 -22.69 -0.97 -4.15
CA ASP A 218 -23.52 0.12 -4.68
C ASP A 218 -24.88 0.20 -3.95
N ASP A 219 -25.38 -0.97 -3.52
CA ASP A 219 -26.74 -1.14 -3.02
C ASP A 219 -27.05 -0.27 -1.79
N ASN A 220 -26.05 0.02 -0.95
CA ASN A 220 -26.25 0.77 0.29
C ASN A 220 -25.69 2.20 0.23
N VAL A 221 -25.34 2.71 -0.95
CA VAL A 221 -24.96 4.12 -1.08
C VAL A 221 -26.23 4.97 -1.00
N VAL A 222 -26.27 5.89 -0.03
CA VAL A 222 -27.45 6.73 0.24
C VAL A 222 -27.31 8.16 -0.27
N CYS A 223 -26.07 8.60 -0.56
CA CYS A 223 -25.79 9.93 -1.09
C CYS A 223 -24.37 9.98 -1.68
N VAL A 224 -24.18 10.81 -2.71
CA VAL A 224 -22.84 11.16 -3.24
C VAL A 224 -22.66 12.67 -3.18
N ALA A 225 -21.59 13.13 -2.53
CA ALA A 225 -21.17 14.52 -2.59
C ALA A 225 -20.07 14.69 -3.65
N LYS A 226 -20.30 15.60 -4.59
CA LYS A 226 -19.34 16.04 -5.61
C LYS A 226 -18.73 17.36 -5.18
N ILE A 227 -17.41 17.42 -5.12
CA ILE A 227 -16.67 18.56 -4.53
C ILE A 227 -15.50 18.91 -5.45
N GLN A 228 -15.27 20.20 -5.70
CA GLN A 228 -14.13 20.65 -6.48
C GLN A 228 -12.82 20.41 -5.72
N VAL A 229 -11.75 20.03 -6.42
CA VAL A 229 -10.44 19.71 -5.80
C VAL A 229 -9.88 20.91 -5.04
N SER A 230 -9.96 22.12 -5.62
CA SER A 230 -9.52 23.36 -4.98
C SER A 230 -10.25 23.63 -3.67
N ASP A 231 -11.57 23.44 -3.64
CA ASP A 231 -12.40 23.61 -2.45
C ASP A 231 -12.05 22.59 -1.36
N ALA A 232 -11.95 21.31 -1.72
CA ALA A 232 -11.58 20.27 -0.76
C ALA A 232 -10.18 20.50 -0.16
N ALA A 233 -9.22 20.93 -0.98
CA ALA A 233 -7.88 21.28 -0.51
C ALA A 233 -7.91 22.47 0.45
N LYS A 234 -8.71 23.50 0.16
CA LYS A 234 -8.90 24.67 1.02
C LYS A 234 -9.56 24.29 2.36
N TRP A 235 -10.59 23.44 2.34
CA TRP A 235 -11.34 23.08 3.54
C TRP A 235 -10.54 22.17 4.48
N LEU A 236 -9.76 21.24 3.93
CA LEU A 236 -8.89 20.37 4.73
C LEU A 236 -7.70 21.13 5.31
N GLY A 237 -7.13 22.06 4.55
CA GLY A 237 -5.91 22.77 4.95
C GLY A 237 -4.71 21.84 5.07
N GLU A 238 -3.78 22.19 5.96
CA GLU A 238 -2.55 21.46 6.23
C GLU A 238 -2.41 21.25 7.74
N GLY A 239 -2.05 20.04 8.15
CA GLY A 239 -1.87 19.70 9.56
C GLY A 239 -1.32 18.29 9.72
N GLU A 240 -0.63 18.04 10.83
CA GLU A 240 0.06 16.78 11.09
C GLU A 240 -0.88 15.57 11.06
N LEU A 241 -2.09 15.70 11.62
CA LEU A 241 -3.11 14.65 11.60
C LEU A 241 -3.62 14.33 10.18
N LEU A 242 -3.47 15.26 9.23
CA LEU A 242 -3.83 15.08 7.82
C LEU A 242 -2.60 14.78 6.95
N SER A 243 -1.42 14.58 7.54
CA SER A 243 -0.22 14.19 6.81
C SER A 243 -0.31 12.74 6.32
N GLN A 244 0.39 12.45 5.22
CA GLN A 244 0.54 11.09 4.75
C GLN A 244 1.20 10.19 5.80
N ASP A 245 2.15 10.70 6.58
CA ASP A 245 2.84 9.94 7.63
C ASP A 245 1.91 9.53 8.77
N ASN A 246 0.93 10.37 9.13
CA ASN A 246 -0.09 9.98 10.09
C ASN A 246 -1.03 8.91 9.50
N PHE A 247 -1.50 9.09 8.26
CA PHE A 247 -2.43 8.15 7.63
C PHE A 247 -1.77 6.82 7.25
N PHE A 248 -0.49 6.83 6.91
CA PHE A 248 0.29 5.67 6.50
C PHE A 248 1.53 5.60 7.38
N PRO A 249 1.38 5.29 8.67
CA PRO A 249 2.48 5.29 9.61
C PRO A 249 3.56 4.32 9.19
N ASN A 250 4.80 4.70 9.49
CA ASN A 250 5.95 3.89 9.18
C ASN A 250 5.88 2.54 9.91
N TYR A 251 6.35 1.45 9.29
CA TYR A 251 6.39 0.14 9.96
C TYR A 251 7.32 0.12 11.18
N ASP A 252 8.24 1.08 11.34
CA ASP A 252 9.04 1.18 12.57
C ASP A 252 8.20 1.59 13.79
N ILE A 253 7.08 2.30 13.57
CA ILE A 253 6.14 2.74 14.62
C ILE A 253 4.85 1.91 14.64
N ASP A 254 4.27 1.58 13.48
CA ASP A 254 3.10 0.70 13.36
C ASP A 254 3.57 -0.77 13.40
N GLN A 255 3.55 -1.34 14.60
CA GLN A 255 4.03 -2.69 14.85
C GLN A 255 3.16 -3.72 14.12
N GLY A 256 1.84 -3.48 14.02
CA GLY A 256 0.94 -4.36 13.29
C GLY A 256 1.29 -4.42 11.82
N TYR A 257 1.57 -3.26 11.22
CA TYR A 257 2.06 -3.17 9.86
C TYR A 257 3.39 -3.90 9.66
N ARG A 258 4.34 -3.72 10.57
CA ARG A 258 5.63 -4.43 10.54
C ARG A 258 5.48 -5.93 10.60
N VAL A 259 4.63 -6.44 11.49
CA VAL A 259 4.37 -7.88 11.62
C VAL A 259 3.80 -8.42 10.30
N LEU A 260 2.83 -7.72 9.71
CA LEU A 260 2.27 -8.10 8.41
C LEU A 260 3.35 -8.17 7.31
N LEU A 261 4.18 -7.13 7.18
CA LEU A 261 5.28 -7.11 6.21
C LEU A 261 6.33 -8.20 6.49
N GLN A 262 6.66 -8.48 7.76
CA GLN A 262 7.64 -9.51 8.13
C GLN A 262 7.13 -10.94 7.88
N ARG A 263 5.81 -11.16 7.91
CA ARG A 263 5.18 -12.44 7.54
C ARG A 263 4.98 -12.57 6.02
N GLN A 264 5.35 -11.56 5.22
CA GLN A 264 5.30 -11.58 3.76
C GLN A 264 6.65 -11.91 3.13
N LYS A 265 6.62 -12.73 2.07
CA LYS A 265 7.77 -12.98 1.18
C LYS A 265 8.14 -11.71 0.40
N ARG A 266 9.43 -11.37 0.35
CA ARG A 266 9.95 -10.21 -0.41
C ARG A 266 9.24 -8.89 -0.09
N SER A 267 8.95 -8.61 1.18
CA SER A 267 8.33 -7.34 1.59
C SER A 267 9.28 -6.14 1.58
N GLY A 268 10.60 -6.40 1.55
CA GLY A 268 11.63 -5.37 1.75
C GLY A 268 11.87 -5.03 3.22
N VAL A 269 11.13 -5.66 4.15
CA VAL A 269 11.32 -5.51 5.60
C VAL A 269 11.91 -6.78 6.17
N LEU A 270 13.14 -6.68 6.68
CA LEU A 270 13.81 -7.82 7.29
C LEU A 270 13.16 -8.19 8.64
N CYS A 271 13.07 -9.49 8.89
CA CYS A 271 12.71 -10.04 10.20
C CYS A 271 13.91 -10.80 10.76
N LYS A 272 14.44 -10.36 11.91
CA LYS A 272 15.50 -11.10 12.62
C LYS A 272 14.98 -12.44 13.16
N ASN A 273 13.67 -12.54 13.39
CA ASN A 273 13.05 -13.72 13.96
C ASN A 273 12.75 -14.74 12.84
N LYS A 274 13.04 -16.02 13.07
CA LYS A 274 12.88 -17.09 12.08
C LYS A 274 11.41 -17.50 11.81
N LYS A 275 10.43 -16.65 12.12
CA LYS A 275 9.00 -16.93 11.91
C LYS A 275 8.68 -17.14 10.43
N GLU A 276 7.80 -18.08 10.14
CA GLU A 276 7.45 -18.48 8.78
C GLU A 276 6.80 -17.34 7.97
N GLN A 277 7.11 -17.22 6.68
CA GLN A 277 6.45 -16.24 5.82
C GLN A 277 5.17 -16.84 5.22
N ILE A 278 4.03 -16.54 5.83
CA ILE A 278 2.69 -17.05 5.43
C ILE A 278 2.15 -16.30 4.22
N LEU A 279 2.43 -15.00 4.13
CA LEU A 279 1.85 -14.14 3.10
C LEU A 279 2.72 -14.21 1.82
N PRO A 280 2.12 -14.48 0.65
CA PRO A 280 2.80 -14.36 -0.62
C PRO A 280 3.32 -12.95 -0.88
N SER A 281 4.29 -12.83 -1.79
CA SER A 281 4.81 -11.53 -2.20
C SER A 281 3.72 -10.64 -2.79
N GLY A 282 3.71 -9.36 -2.41
CA GLY A 282 2.74 -8.37 -2.90
C GLY A 282 1.36 -8.44 -2.25
N THR A 283 1.16 -9.25 -1.19
CA THR A 283 -0.11 -9.30 -0.46
C THR A 283 -0.37 -8.00 0.30
N VAL A 284 0.59 -7.53 1.09
CA VAL A 284 0.54 -6.30 1.87
C VAL A 284 1.41 -5.26 1.17
N ALA A 285 0.87 -4.06 0.99
CA ALA A 285 1.58 -2.96 0.34
C ALA A 285 2.66 -2.41 1.28
N ASN A 286 3.90 -2.27 0.79
CA ASN A 286 4.95 -1.54 1.50
C ASN A 286 5.00 -0.08 1.02
N TYR A 287 4.34 0.82 1.75
CA TYR A 287 4.28 2.26 1.51
C TYR A 287 5.59 2.98 1.86
N HIS A 288 6.50 2.31 2.59
CA HIS A 288 7.78 2.85 3.05
C HIS A 288 8.96 2.10 2.43
N ARG A 289 8.78 1.58 1.21
CA ARG A 289 9.79 0.76 0.52
C ARG A 289 11.11 1.50 0.30
N TYR A 290 11.09 2.83 0.24
CA TYR A 290 12.29 3.67 0.14
C TYR A 290 13.24 3.47 1.33
N LYS A 291 12.77 2.98 2.48
CA LYS A 291 13.64 2.63 3.60
C LYS A 291 14.51 1.41 3.34
N GLY A 292 14.21 0.64 2.30
CA GLY A 292 15.01 -0.51 1.89
C GLY A 292 16.13 -0.18 0.90
N VAL A 293 16.41 1.11 0.68
CA VAL A 293 17.44 1.61 -0.23
C VAL A 293 18.23 2.75 0.44
N ILE A 294 19.38 3.10 -0.13
CA ILE A 294 20.13 4.31 0.21
C ILE A 294 20.09 5.27 -1.00
N PRO A 295 19.83 6.58 -0.78
CA PRO A 295 19.39 7.16 0.49
C PRO A 295 17.98 6.69 0.86
N ALA A 296 17.71 6.55 2.16
CA ALA A 296 16.38 6.20 2.67
C ALA A 296 15.44 7.42 2.68
N ASN A 297 15.37 8.12 1.55
CA ASN A 297 14.58 9.33 1.35
C ASN A 297 13.93 9.28 -0.03
N PRO A 298 12.57 9.29 -0.13
CA PRO A 298 11.87 9.20 -1.41
C PRO A 298 12.14 10.38 -2.35
N ASP A 299 12.29 11.60 -1.82
CA ASP A 299 12.54 12.81 -2.64
C ASP A 299 13.93 12.77 -3.28
N ALA A 300 14.93 12.31 -2.51
CA ALA A 300 16.31 12.18 -2.99
C ALA A 300 16.46 11.14 -4.11
N VAL A 301 15.66 10.06 -4.08
CA VAL A 301 15.68 9.04 -5.14
C VAL A 301 14.75 9.38 -6.31
N ALA A 302 13.72 10.20 -6.09
CA ALA A 302 12.76 10.60 -7.13
C ALA A 302 13.39 11.52 -8.19
N VAL A 303 14.38 12.34 -7.82
CA VAL A 303 15.08 13.24 -8.75
C VAL A 303 16.01 12.50 -9.74
N ILE A 304 16.32 11.23 -9.48
CA ILE A 304 17.24 10.44 -10.32
C ILE A 304 16.45 9.76 -11.44
N THR A 305 16.59 10.30 -12.65
CA THR A 305 15.88 9.83 -13.83
C THR A 305 16.75 8.91 -14.71
N PRO A 306 16.15 7.92 -15.41
CA PRO A 306 16.86 7.05 -16.32
C PRO A 306 17.55 7.82 -17.45
N ILE A 307 18.79 7.45 -17.79
CA ILE A 307 19.48 7.89 -19.01
C ILE A 307 19.13 7.02 -20.22
N ARG A 308 18.35 5.95 -20.00
CA ARG A 308 17.89 4.99 -21.01
C ARG A 308 16.41 4.72 -20.85
N ASP A 309 15.77 4.23 -21.91
CA ASP A 309 14.39 3.79 -21.82
C ASP A 309 14.36 2.39 -21.22
N ILE A 310 13.71 2.28 -20.07
CA ILE A 310 13.61 1.04 -19.31
C ILE A 310 12.14 0.66 -19.23
N CYS A 311 11.81 -0.56 -19.66
CA CYS A 311 10.44 -1.03 -19.57
C CYS A 311 10.34 -2.48 -19.12
N LYS A 312 9.25 -2.77 -18.42
CA LYS A 312 8.76 -4.12 -18.13
C LYS A 312 7.46 -4.33 -18.89
N GLY A 313 7.55 -5.06 -20.01
CA GLY A 313 6.41 -5.16 -20.92
C GLY A 313 6.04 -3.79 -21.50
N LYS A 314 4.86 -3.27 -21.16
CA LYS A 314 4.37 -1.94 -21.56
C LYS A 314 4.61 -0.86 -20.49
N GLU A 315 4.97 -1.24 -19.27
CA GLU A 315 5.17 -0.31 -18.16
C GLU A 315 6.58 0.28 -18.22
N ALA A 316 6.67 1.61 -18.14
CA ALA A 316 7.93 2.32 -18.04
C ALA A 316 8.44 2.29 -16.59
N ILE A 317 9.75 2.09 -16.42
CA ILE A 317 10.43 2.25 -15.13
C ILE A 317 11.04 3.65 -15.14
N THR A 318 10.49 4.54 -14.32
CA THR A 318 10.76 5.98 -14.43
C THR A 318 11.71 6.53 -13.39
N ASN A 319 11.95 5.77 -12.30
CA ASN A 319 12.81 6.17 -11.19
C ASN A 319 13.44 4.93 -10.51
N ILE A 320 14.31 5.18 -9.53
CA ILE A 320 15.03 4.14 -8.78
C ILE A 320 14.10 3.24 -7.96
N LEU A 321 13.04 3.77 -7.36
CA LEU A 321 12.12 2.99 -6.51
C LEU A 321 11.23 2.04 -7.34
N ASP A 322 10.89 2.42 -8.56
CA ASP A 322 10.27 1.51 -9.53
C ASP A 322 11.21 0.36 -9.86
N LEU A 323 12.50 0.64 -10.14
CA LEU A 323 13.48 -0.42 -10.40
C LEU A 323 13.63 -1.35 -9.18
N TYR A 324 13.74 -0.77 -7.98
CA TYR A 324 13.82 -1.53 -6.73
C TYR A 324 12.62 -2.45 -6.52
N ARG A 325 11.40 -1.98 -6.85
CA ARG A 325 10.19 -2.81 -6.85
C ARG A 325 10.40 -4.09 -7.65
N GLU A 326 10.84 -3.93 -8.89
CA GLU A 326 10.98 -5.05 -9.82
C GLU A 326 12.07 -6.02 -9.37
N LEU A 327 13.18 -5.50 -8.86
CA LEU A 327 14.26 -6.32 -8.32
C LEU A 327 13.84 -7.12 -7.08
N LEU A 328 13.13 -6.47 -6.16
CA LEU A 328 12.66 -7.11 -4.92
C LEU A 328 11.66 -8.23 -5.22
N HIS A 329 10.65 -7.96 -6.06
CA HIS A 329 9.57 -8.90 -6.33
C HIS A 329 9.95 -10.02 -7.30
N PHE A 330 10.79 -9.72 -8.30
CA PHE A 330 11.03 -10.63 -9.41
C PHE A 330 12.51 -10.89 -9.67
N GLY A 331 13.35 -9.85 -9.57
CA GLY A 331 14.74 -9.92 -10.01
C GLY A 331 15.61 -10.86 -9.20
N TRP A 332 15.76 -10.58 -7.90
CA TRP A 332 16.75 -11.27 -7.09
C TRP A 332 16.31 -12.70 -6.75
N SER A 333 17.13 -13.65 -7.17
CA SER A 333 16.93 -15.08 -6.97
C SER A 333 18.23 -15.76 -6.53
N LYS A 334 18.12 -17.03 -6.10
CA LYS A 334 19.29 -17.84 -5.72
C LYS A 334 20.29 -17.99 -6.87
N GLU A 335 19.81 -18.06 -8.11
CA GLU A 335 20.63 -18.20 -9.33
C GLU A 335 21.41 -16.93 -9.66
N THR A 336 20.86 -15.76 -9.31
CA THR A 336 21.54 -14.46 -9.48
C THR A 336 22.49 -14.12 -8.34
N CYS A 337 22.38 -14.82 -7.20
CA CYS A 337 23.22 -14.62 -6.02
C CYS A 337 24.64 -15.16 -6.25
N ILE A 338 25.66 -14.41 -5.81
CA ILE A 338 27.05 -14.87 -5.87
C ILE A 338 27.22 -16.22 -5.15
N ASN A 339 27.99 -17.12 -5.75
CA ASN A 339 28.12 -18.52 -5.30
C ASN A 339 28.45 -18.66 -3.82
N SER A 340 29.32 -17.80 -3.27
CA SER A 340 29.72 -17.84 -1.86
C SER A 340 28.60 -17.46 -0.87
N LEU A 341 27.51 -16.86 -1.34
CA LEU A 341 26.39 -16.40 -0.51
C LEU A 341 25.06 -17.11 -0.80
N GLN A 342 25.01 -18.03 -1.76
CA GLN A 342 23.76 -18.74 -2.12
C GLN A 342 23.12 -19.51 -0.95
N SER A 343 23.92 -19.98 0.01
CA SER A 343 23.42 -20.65 1.22
C SER A 343 22.74 -19.70 2.20
N ARG A 344 23.01 -18.40 2.11
CA ARG A 344 22.41 -17.34 2.93
C ARG A 344 21.22 -16.66 2.26
N TRP A 345 21.02 -16.90 0.97
CA TRP A 345 19.92 -16.34 0.20
C TRP A 345 18.57 -16.92 0.66
N SER A 346 17.54 -16.08 0.78
CA SER A 346 16.17 -16.51 1.08
C SER A 346 15.15 -15.48 0.59
N GLU A 347 13.88 -15.89 0.48
CA GLU A 347 12.73 -15.01 0.22
C GLU A 347 12.54 -13.91 1.28
N ARG A 348 13.15 -14.06 2.46
CA ARG A 348 13.18 -13.04 3.52
C ARG A 348 14.25 -11.98 3.28
N ASN A 349 15.40 -12.37 2.73
CA ASN A 349 16.46 -11.44 2.36
C ASN A 349 16.95 -11.75 0.92
N PRO A 350 16.15 -11.37 -0.10
CA PRO A 350 16.46 -11.71 -1.48
C PRO A 350 17.67 -10.94 -2.03
N CYS A 351 18.03 -9.80 -1.43
CA CYS A 351 19.13 -8.96 -1.90
C CYS A 351 20.53 -9.51 -1.57
N ILE A 352 20.65 -10.57 -0.74
CA ILE A 352 21.93 -11.17 -0.39
C ILE A 352 22.69 -11.63 -1.64
N GLY A 353 23.89 -11.10 -1.83
CA GLY A 353 24.81 -11.46 -2.91
C GLY A 353 24.39 -10.94 -4.28
N GLN A 354 23.64 -9.85 -4.34
CA GLN A 354 23.10 -9.21 -5.54
C GLN A 354 23.74 -7.85 -5.84
N SER A 355 24.55 -7.28 -4.93
CA SER A 355 25.07 -5.91 -5.03
C SER A 355 25.83 -5.64 -6.33
N GLY A 356 26.71 -6.54 -6.75
CA GLY A 356 27.50 -6.39 -7.99
C GLY A 356 26.64 -6.25 -9.25
N ILE A 357 25.69 -7.19 -9.46
CA ILE A 357 24.80 -7.15 -10.62
C ILE A 357 23.78 -6.01 -10.55
N THR A 358 23.39 -5.61 -9.35
CA THR A 358 22.46 -4.49 -9.14
C THR A 358 23.15 -3.17 -9.45
N ALA A 359 24.41 -3.00 -9.04
CA ALA A 359 25.18 -1.80 -9.36
C ALA A 359 25.47 -1.65 -10.85
N LEU A 360 25.69 -2.76 -11.57
CA LEU A 360 25.76 -2.78 -13.04
C LEU A 360 24.45 -2.35 -13.68
N LEU A 361 23.31 -2.80 -13.14
CA LEU A 361 22.00 -2.43 -13.67
C LEU A 361 21.73 -0.94 -13.49
N ILE A 362 21.98 -0.42 -12.30
CA ILE A 362 21.83 1.00 -11.99
C ILE A 362 22.73 1.83 -12.91
N GLN A 363 24.02 1.46 -13.05
CA GLN A 363 24.93 2.17 -13.96
C GLN A 363 24.43 2.16 -15.41
N ASN A 364 23.91 1.02 -15.88
CA ASN A 364 23.42 0.89 -17.25
C ASN A 364 22.15 1.73 -17.51
N CYS A 365 21.32 1.90 -16.48
CA CYS A 365 20.01 2.52 -16.55
C CYS A 365 20.01 4.02 -16.22
N PHE A 366 20.80 4.42 -15.22
CA PHE A 366 20.83 5.76 -14.61
C PHE A 366 22.22 6.42 -14.70
N GLY A 367 23.25 5.69 -15.11
CA GLY A 367 24.62 6.21 -15.19
C GLY A 367 25.35 6.20 -13.84
N GLY A 368 26.30 7.12 -13.69
CA GLY A 368 27.14 7.22 -12.50
C GLY A 368 28.24 6.15 -12.40
N GLU A 369 28.87 6.12 -11.24
CA GLU A 369 30.07 5.34 -10.98
C GLU A 369 29.76 4.20 -10.01
N ILE A 370 30.43 3.05 -10.16
CA ILE A 370 30.28 1.91 -9.24
C ILE A 370 31.40 1.98 -8.22
N TYR A 371 31.04 1.86 -6.95
CA TYR A 371 31.94 1.81 -5.81
C TYR A 371 31.80 0.48 -5.08
N TYR A 372 32.81 0.13 -4.30
CA TYR A 372 32.74 -1.03 -3.43
C TYR A 372 33.57 -0.84 -2.16
N PHE A 373 33.17 -1.55 -1.12
CA PHE A 373 34.02 -1.79 0.05
C PHE A 373 34.06 -3.28 0.36
N ARG A 374 35.15 -3.70 1.01
CA ARG A 374 35.35 -5.09 1.39
C ARG A 374 34.63 -5.39 2.71
N THR A 375 33.77 -6.39 2.73
CA THR A 375 33.25 -7.00 3.95
C THR A 375 34.20 -8.11 4.41
N SER A 376 33.90 -8.81 5.51
CA SER A 376 34.70 -9.96 5.95
C SER A 376 34.80 -11.06 4.89
N ASN A 377 33.73 -11.27 4.11
CA ASN A 377 33.58 -12.46 3.28
C ASN A 377 33.31 -12.17 1.78
N TRP A 378 32.96 -10.94 1.40
CA TRP A 378 32.70 -10.54 0.00
C TRP A 378 32.90 -9.03 -0.21
N ASN A 379 32.88 -8.56 -1.46
CA ASN A 379 32.81 -7.13 -1.75
C ASN A 379 31.35 -6.71 -1.90
N HIS A 380 30.96 -5.63 -1.23
CA HIS A 380 29.65 -5.02 -1.40
C HIS A 380 29.77 -3.84 -2.35
N TYR A 381 28.90 -3.77 -3.36
CA TYR A 381 28.94 -2.80 -4.44
C TYR A 381 27.72 -1.86 -4.41
N PHE A 382 27.93 -0.60 -4.74
CA PHE A 382 26.88 0.41 -4.83
C PHE A 382 27.23 1.46 -5.89
N ASN A 383 26.35 2.43 -6.12
CA ASN A 383 26.58 3.49 -7.10
C ASN A 383 26.75 4.85 -6.43
N LYS A 384 27.49 5.75 -7.11
CA LYS A 384 27.45 7.18 -6.83
C LYS A 384 26.95 7.92 -8.07
N ILE A 385 25.84 8.64 -7.93
CA ILE A 385 25.19 9.38 -9.03
C ILE A 385 25.04 10.83 -8.57
N SER A 386 25.66 11.76 -9.29
CA SER A 386 25.62 13.19 -8.96
C SER A 386 26.01 13.52 -7.50
N GLY A 387 26.95 12.77 -6.93
CA GLY A 387 27.38 12.95 -5.54
C GLY A 387 26.64 12.08 -4.53
N GLU A 388 25.45 11.59 -4.86
CA GLU A 388 24.59 10.79 -3.97
C GLU A 388 24.93 9.31 -4.01
N ILE A 389 24.91 8.65 -2.85
CA ILE A 389 25.10 7.20 -2.72
C ILE A 389 23.78 6.51 -3.04
N ILE A 390 23.79 5.63 -4.03
CA ILE A 390 22.64 4.82 -4.43
C ILE A 390 22.93 3.34 -4.19
N ASP A 391 22.18 2.74 -3.28
CA ASP A 391 22.30 1.33 -2.97
C ASP A 391 20.93 0.67 -2.74
N LEU A 392 20.54 -0.19 -3.66
CA LEU A 392 19.30 -0.97 -3.59
C LEU A 392 19.47 -2.27 -2.78
N THR A 393 20.69 -2.59 -2.38
CA THR A 393 21.10 -3.83 -1.72
C THR A 393 21.72 -3.58 -0.35
N CYS A 394 21.44 -2.42 0.27
CA CYS A 394 22.02 -2.02 1.57
C CYS A 394 21.77 -3.03 2.70
N HIS A 395 20.71 -3.83 2.56
CA HIS A 395 20.38 -4.95 3.44
C HIS A 395 21.27 -6.20 3.30
N GLU A 396 22.27 -6.18 2.41
CA GLU A 396 23.35 -7.18 2.37
C GLU A 396 24.29 -7.06 3.57
N VAL A 397 24.48 -5.83 4.05
CA VAL A 397 25.48 -5.47 5.04
C VAL A 397 24.81 -5.00 6.33
N ASP A 398 25.56 -5.02 7.42
CA ASP A 398 25.07 -4.50 8.70
C ASP A 398 24.99 -2.96 8.65
N SER A 399 24.01 -2.39 9.34
CA SER A 399 23.90 -0.96 9.62
C SER A 399 25.20 -0.32 10.14
N ASN A 400 26.07 -1.07 10.80
CA ASN A 400 27.37 -0.58 11.27
C ASN A 400 28.38 -0.32 10.13
N CYS A 401 28.05 -0.67 8.88
CA CYS A 401 28.91 -0.46 7.72
C CYS A 401 28.73 0.92 7.07
N VAL A 402 27.91 1.83 7.63
CA VAL A 402 27.62 3.15 7.04
C VAL A 402 28.88 3.97 6.76
N SER A 403 29.85 4.00 7.68
CA SER A 403 31.13 4.71 7.48
C SER A 403 31.99 4.15 6.34
N ARG A 404 31.71 2.92 5.88
CA ARG A 404 32.45 2.30 4.77
C ARG A 404 32.04 2.82 3.40
N TYR A 405 30.86 3.43 3.27
CA TYR A 405 30.46 4.06 2.02
C TYR A 405 31.34 5.29 1.71
N GLU A 406 31.75 6.03 2.74
CA GLU A 406 32.59 7.23 2.62
C GLU A 406 34.04 6.90 2.22
N THR A 407 34.52 5.72 2.61
CA THR A 407 35.90 5.25 2.38
C THR A 407 35.98 4.19 1.26
N ALA A 408 34.91 4.03 0.50
CA ALA A 408 34.80 3.03 -0.55
C ALA A 408 35.72 3.33 -1.75
N SER A 409 36.17 2.27 -2.41
CA SER A 409 37.00 2.38 -3.62
C SER A 409 36.13 2.33 -4.87
N ARG A 410 36.50 3.10 -5.90
CA ARG A 410 35.82 3.09 -7.19
C ARG A 410 36.18 1.83 -7.98
N VAL A 411 35.19 1.17 -8.57
CA VAL A 411 35.41 0.09 -9.55
C VAL A 411 35.93 0.71 -10.85
N GLY A 412 37.03 0.16 -11.36
CA GLY A 412 37.51 0.53 -12.70
C GLY A 412 38.41 1.76 -12.71
N GLU A 413 39.31 1.92 -11.73
CA GLU A 413 40.46 2.84 -11.86
C GLU A 413 41.27 2.59 -13.14
N SER A 414 41.16 1.38 -13.72
CA SER A 414 41.61 1.04 -15.06
C SER A 414 40.50 0.36 -15.89
N GLU A 415 40.56 0.53 -17.22
CA GLU A 415 39.63 -0.09 -18.17
C GLU A 415 39.60 -1.63 -18.05
N GLN A 416 40.74 -2.25 -17.75
CA GLN A 416 40.84 -3.70 -17.54
C GLN A 416 40.07 -4.17 -16.30
N ALA A 417 40.11 -3.41 -15.20
CA ALA A 417 39.37 -3.74 -13.99
C ALA A 417 37.86 -3.67 -14.22
N GLN A 418 37.40 -2.67 -14.98
CA GLN A 418 35.99 -2.55 -15.36
C GLN A 418 35.53 -3.73 -16.25
N LYS A 419 36.33 -4.12 -17.24
CA LYS A 419 36.04 -5.29 -18.10
C LYS A 419 35.97 -6.58 -17.29
N ARG A 420 36.88 -6.78 -16.33
CA ARG A 420 36.85 -7.96 -15.43
C ARG A 420 35.59 -8.01 -14.58
N PHE A 421 35.22 -6.88 -13.98
CA PHE A 421 34.02 -6.77 -13.15
C PHE A 421 32.73 -7.04 -13.95
N TYR A 422 32.63 -6.51 -15.17
CA TYR A 422 31.50 -6.82 -16.04
C TYR A 422 31.46 -8.30 -16.39
N LYS A 423 32.58 -8.87 -16.83
CA LYS A 423 32.68 -10.28 -17.24
C LYS A 423 32.33 -11.24 -16.09
N SER A 424 32.74 -10.95 -14.85
CA SER A 424 32.42 -11.79 -13.70
C SER A 424 30.93 -11.79 -13.32
N ASN A 425 30.18 -10.76 -13.73
CA ASN A 425 28.78 -10.58 -13.39
C ASN A 425 27.83 -10.82 -14.58
N GLU A 426 28.34 -10.96 -15.80
CA GLU A 426 27.55 -10.95 -17.03
C GLU A 426 26.42 -11.99 -17.04
N VAL A 427 26.70 -13.23 -16.61
CA VAL A 427 25.72 -14.31 -16.61
C VAL A 427 24.58 -14.02 -15.64
N ALA A 428 24.92 -13.67 -14.39
CA ALA A 428 23.93 -13.32 -13.36
C ALA A 428 23.16 -12.04 -13.72
N TYR A 429 23.82 -11.06 -14.34
CA TYR A 429 23.20 -9.84 -14.84
C TYR A 429 22.14 -10.12 -15.92
N LYS A 430 22.46 -10.98 -16.90
CA LYS A 430 21.49 -11.41 -17.93
C LYS A 430 20.32 -12.16 -17.31
N GLN A 431 20.58 -13.01 -16.32
CA GLN A 431 19.53 -13.73 -15.59
C GLN A 431 18.64 -12.77 -14.78
N LEU A 432 19.20 -11.73 -14.15
CA LEU A 432 18.45 -10.69 -13.44
C LEU A 432 17.47 -9.95 -14.37
N LEU A 433 17.95 -9.52 -15.54
CA LEU A 433 17.10 -8.87 -16.56
C LEU A 433 15.97 -9.80 -17.03
N LYS A 434 16.28 -11.09 -17.22
CA LYS A 434 15.30 -12.12 -17.60
C LYS A 434 14.24 -12.31 -16.51
N ASN A 435 14.65 -12.40 -15.25
CA ASN A 435 13.76 -12.54 -14.10
C ASN A 435 12.77 -11.37 -14.00
N CYS A 436 13.26 -10.13 -14.14
CA CYS A 436 12.39 -8.94 -14.11
C CYS A 436 11.60 -8.71 -15.41
N LYS A 437 11.97 -9.38 -16.52
CA LYS A 437 11.50 -9.08 -17.88
C LYS A 437 11.77 -7.63 -18.30
N ILE A 438 12.88 -7.07 -17.83
CA ILE A 438 13.29 -5.68 -18.14
C ILE A 438 13.97 -5.63 -19.51
N ARG A 439 13.61 -4.62 -20.30
CA ARG A 439 14.28 -4.24 -21.54
C ARG A 439 14.85 -2.84 -21.38
N ILE A 440 16.07 -2.65 -21.88
CA ILE A 440 16.79 -1.37 -21.83
C ILE A 440 17.11 -0.97 -23.26
N LYS A 441 16.69 0.23 -23.66
CA LYS A 441 16.96 0.81 -24.98
C LYS A 441 17.68 2.14 -24.85
N ARG A 442 18.39 2.56 -25.88
CA ARG A 442 18.89 3.94 -25.96
C ARG A 442 17.69 4.87 -26.07
N LYS A 443 17.69 5.98 -25.32
CA LYS A 443 16.74 7.07 -25.53
C LYS A 443 16.94 7.58 -26.96
N VAL A 444 15.84 7.63 -27.73
CA VAL A 444 15.82 8.17 -29.09
C VAL A 444 15.92 9.69 -29.03
#